data_AF-A0ABD4VYM8-F1
#
_entry.id   AF-A0ABD4VYM8-F1
#
_cell.length_a   1.000
_cell.length_b   1.000
_cell.length_c   1.000
_cell.angle_alpha   90.00
_cell.angle_beta   90.00
_cell.angle_gamma   90.00
#
_symmetry.space_group_name_H-M   'P 1'
#
loop_
_entity.id
_entity.type
_entity.pdbx_description
1 polymer ?
#
loop_
_entity_poly.entity_id
_entity_poly.type
_entity_poly.pdbx_seq_one_letter_code
_entity_poly.pdbx_strand_id
1 'polypeptide(L)'
;MYGLLIREGKNRGSFKNIGDYVQSIAQRQFLRNKKTRFIDIEELSDFESEERVNLIMNGWFTWNCSKFLPPKCINPLFVSFHLTPPKAKDFFTPEIIEYLKRYQPIGARDTLTMQMMKEHGIDSYFSGCLTLTLTCWRN
;
A
#
# COMPACT_ATOMS: atom_id res chain seq x y z
N MET A 1 9.96 6.06 -13.33
CA MET A 1 9.43 7.07 -12.38
C MET A 1 9.16 6.44 -11.01
N TYR A 2 8.98 7.22 -9.94
CA TYR A 2 8.58 6.72 -8.62
C TYR A 2 7.23 7.32 -8.19
N GLY A 3 6.49 6.57 -7.37
CA GLY A 3 5.28 7.05 -6.73
C GLY A 3 5.47 7.22 -5.23
N LEU A 4 4.79 8.22 -4.67
CA LEU A 4 4.61 8.40 -3.24
C LEU A 4 3.12 8.18 -2.93
N LEU A 5 2.80 7.15 -2.13
CA LEU A 5 1.43 6.95 -1.68
C LEU A 5 1.05 8.08 -0.74
N ILE A 6 -0.10 8.67 -0.99
CA ILE A 6 -0.75 9.64 -0.12
C ILE A 6 -2.18 9.19 0.13
N ARG A 7 -2.82 9.78 1.12
CA ARG A 7 -4.26 9.65 1.32
C ARG A 7 -4.84 11.04 1.53
N GLU A 8 -5.46 11.61 0.51
CA GLU A 8 -6.11 12.92 0.66
C GLU A 8 -7.44 12.78 1.41
N GLY A 9 -8.05 11.59 1.38
CA GLY A 9 -9.29 11.29 2.09
C GLY A 9 -10.48 12.07 1.54
N LYS A 10 -10.56 12.25 0.22
CA LYS A 10 -11.66 12.96 -0.47
C LYS A 10 -13.02 12.40 -0.07
N ASN A 11 -13.07 11.10 0.24
CA ASN A 11 -14.27 10.36 0.58
C ASN A 11 -14.45 10.11 2.10
N ARG A 12 -13.70 10.81 2.97
CA ARG A 12 -13.66 10.58 4.44
C ARG A 12 -14.24 11.70 5.31
N GLY A 13 -14.80 12.74 4.70
CA GLY A 13 -15.26 13.94 5.42
C GLY A 13 -14.10 14.77 6.00
N SER A 14 -14.35 15.47 7.10
CA SER A 14 -13.42 16.43 7.71
C SER A 14 -12.30 15.80 8.54
N PHE A 15 -12.47 14.55 9.01
CA PHE A 15 -11.49 13.88 9.85
C PHE A 15 -10.42 13.17 9.01
N LYS A 16 -9.16 13.41 9.34
CA LYS A 16 -8.00 12.79 8.68
C LYS A 16 -7.20 11.99 9.69
N ASN A 17 -6.67 10.85 9.27
CA ASN A 17 -5.82 10.03 10.12
C ASN A 17 -4.36 10.49 9.95
N ILE A 18 -3.78 11.04 11.02
CA ILE A 18 -2.39 11.52 11.00
C ILE A 18 -1.39 10.41 10.63
N GLY A 19 -1.69 9.18 11.00
CA GLY A 19 -0.87 8.00 10.69
C GLY A 19 -0.73 7.75 9.19
N ASP A 20 -1.73 8.08 8.37
CA ASP A 20 -1.62 7.98 6.91
C ASP A 20 -0.53 8.92 6.37
N TYR A 21 -0.43 10.15 6.90
CA TYR A 21 0.66 11.08 6.52
C TYR A 21 2.02 10.60 6.99
N VAL A 22 2.11 10.00 8.19
CA VAL A 22 3.37 9.44 8.69
C VAL A 22 3.84 8.27 7.82
N GLN A 23 2.93 7.46 7.28
CA GLN A 23 3.26 6.41 6.29
C GLN A 23 3.88 7.01 5.02
N SER A 24 3.29 8.09 4.49
CA SER A 24 3.85 8.81 3.33
C SER A 24 5.24 9.37 3.65
N ILE A 25 5.44 9.96 4.83
CA ILE A 25 6.75 10.47 5.25
C ILE A 25 7.77 9.32 5.32
N ALA A 26 7.40 8.18 5.88
CA ALA A 26 8.23 6.98 5.94
C ALA A 26 8.59 6.46 4.55
N GLN A 27 7.67 6.50 3.59
CA GLN A 27 7.95 6.12 2.21
C GLN A 27 8.91 7.11 1.51
N ARG A 28 8.72 8.41 1.74
CA ARG A 28 9.47 9.49 1.07
C ARG A 28 10.99 9.38 1.26
N GLN A 29 11.46 8.87 2.40
CA GLN A 29 12.89 8.72 2.68
C GLN A 29 13.63 7.84 1.64
N PHE A 30 12.91 6.90 1.01
CA PHE A 30 13.45 5.99 0.00
C PHE A 30 13.45 6.59 -1.41
N LEU A 31 12.71 7.68 -1.63
CA LEU A 31 12.57 8.34 -2.92
C LEU A 31 13.63 9.42 -3.14
N ARG A 32 14.11 10.08 -2.07
CA ARG A 32 15.12 11.16 -2.11
C ARG A 32 14.74 12.22 -3.16
N ASN A 33 15.64 12.51 -4.11
CA ASN A 33 15.47 13.54 -5.15
C ASN A 33 14.94 12.97 -6.48
N LYS A 34 14.43 11.74 -6.50
CA LYS A 34 13.95 11.10 -7.74
C LYS A 34 12.62 11.70 -8.18
N LYS A 35 12.39 11.75 -9.50
CA LYS A 35 11.11 12.17 -10.11
C LYS A 35 9.96 11.35 -9.51
N THR A 36 9.08 12.04 -8.77
CA THR A 36 8.03 11.43 -7.94
C THR A 36 6.66 11.97 -8.32
N ARG A 37 5.67 11.08 -8.41
CA ARG A 37 4.24 11.43 -8.54
C ARG A 37 3.52 11.07 -7.25
N PHE A 38 2.55 11.88 -6.85
CA PHE A 38 1.65 11.53 -5.76
C PHE A 38 0.55 10.61 -6.29
N ILE A 39 0.26 9.56 -5.54
CA ILE A 39 -0.74 8.55 -5.88
C ILE A 39 -1.65 8.40 -4.67
N ASP A 40 -2.94 8.72 -4.83
CA ASP A 40 -3.90 8.54 -3.76
C ASP A 40 -4.27 7.06 -3.65
N ILE A 41 -4.03 6.49 -2.46
CA ILE A 41 -4.37 5.10 -2.15
C ILE A 41 -5.87 4.79 -2.29
N GLU A 42 -6.75 5.80 -2.17
CA GLU A 42 -8.21 5.62 -2.31
C GLU A 42 -8.69 5.63 -3.76
N GLU A 43 -7.88 6.13 -4.68
CA GLU A 43 -8.17 6.19 -6.13
C GLU A 43 -7.05 5.48 -6.92
N LEU A 44 -6.45 4.45 -6.34
CA LEU A 44 -5.25 3.80 -6.87
C LEU A 44 -5.47 3.20 -8.26
N SER A 45 -6.64 2.60 -8.49
CA SER A 45 -7.04 2.04 -9.80
C SER A 45 -7.14 3.08 -10.91
N ASP A 46 -7.37 4.34 -10.56
CA ASP A 46 -7.64 5.43 -11.52
C ASP A 46 -6.36 6.18 -11.90
N PHE A 47 -5.20 5.78 -11.34
CA PHE A 47 -3.94 6.43 -11.64
C PHE A 47 -3.48 6.15 -13.07
N GLU A 48 -3.09 7.19 -13.80
CA GLU A 48 -2.59 7.06 -15.17
C GLU A 48 -1.19 7.65 -15.33
N SER A 49 -0.36 6.93 -16.09
CA SER A 49 0.97 7.38 -16.48
C SER A 49 1.45 6.65 -17.72
N GLU A 50 2.09 7.39 -18.62
CA GLU A 50 2.82 6.83 -19.78
C GLU A 50 4.12 6.14 -19.36
N GLU A 51 4.70 6.53 -18.23
CA GLU A 51 5.93 5.95 -17.68
C GLU A 51 5.59 4.86 -16.65
N ARG A 52 6.43 3.82 -16.57
CA ARG A 52 6.35 2.85 -15.46
C ARG A 52 6.71 3.52 -14.14
N VAL A 53 5.87 3.30 -13.12
CA VAL A 53 5.98 3.91 -11.79
C VAL A 53 6.26 2.85 -10.74
N ASN A 54 7.43 2.90 -10.10
CA ASN A 54 7.73 2.04 -8.95
C ASN A 54 7.07 2.59 -7.68
N LEU A 55 6.32 1.75 -6.98
CA LEU A 55 5.49 2.16 -5.84
C LEU A 55 5.66 1.21 -4.65
N ILE A 56 6.00 1.75 -3.49
CA ILE A 56 5.95 1.01 -2.23
C ILE A 56 4.48 0.96 -1.80
N MET A 57 3.93 -0.24 -1.63
CA MET A 57 2.53 -0.51 -1.31
C MET A 57 2.33 -0.67 0.20
N ASN A 58 2.68 0.35 0.98
CA ASN A 58 2.53 0.37 2.44
C ASN A 58 1.24 1.07 2.88
N GLY A 59 0.63 0.57 3.95
CA GLY A 59 -0.55 1.19 4.55
C GLY A 59 -1.78 0.29 4.54
N TRP A 60 -2.93 0.92 4.73
CA TRP A 60 -4.22 0.25 4.93
C TRP A 60 -5.12 0.34 3.69
N PHE A 61 -5.43 -0.77 3.04
CA PHE A 61 -6.07 -0.76 1.72
C PHE A 61 -7.58 -1.09 1.73
N THR A 62 -8.18 -1.39 2.88
CA THR A 62 -9.60 -1.80 2.93
C THR A 62 -10.57 -0.65 3.15
N TRP A 63 -10.24 0.60 2.78
CA TRP A 63 -11.25 1.67 2.83
C TRP A 63 -12.31 1.47 1.75
N ASN A 64 -11.84 1.34 0.51
CA ASN A 64 -12.62 1.02 -0.67
C ASN A 64 -11.89 -0.08 -1.45
N CYS A 65 -12.29 -1.34 -1.24
CA CYS A 65 -11.61 -2.49 -1.85
C CYS A 65 -11.71 -2.51 -3.38
N SER A 66 -12.74 -1.90 -3.97
CA SER A 66 -12.91 -1.86 -5.44
C SER A 66 -11.86 -1.00 -6.15
N LYS A 67 -11.23 -0.06 -5.43
CA LYS A 67 -10.16 0.81 -5.95
C LYS A 67 -8.75 0.25 -5.74
N PHE A 68 -8.63 -0.96 -5.17
CA PHE A 68 -7.33 -1.52 -4.80
C PHE A 68 -6.45 -1.87 -6.00
N LEU A 69 -7.03 -2.45 -7.06
CA LEU A 69 -6.26 -3.04 -8.15
C LEU A 69 -5.42 -1.97 -8.87
N PRO A 70 -4.08 -2.00 -8.74
CA PRO A 70 -3.25 -0.98 -9.35
C PRO A 70 -3.22 -1.14 -10.88
N PRO A 71 -3.21 -0.02 -11.64
CA PRO A 71 -3.07 -0.01 -13.09
C PRO A 71 -1.74 -0.62 -13.53
N LYS A 72 -1.67 -1.09 -14.78
CA LYS A 72 -0.49 -1.77 -15.35
C LYS A 72 0.79 -0.91 -15.36
N CYS A 73 0.66 0.41 -15.31
CA CYS A 73 1.81 1.32 -15.22
C CYS A 73 2.51 1.25 -13.86
N ILE A 74 1.86 0.72 -12.81
CA ILE A 74 2.43 0.58 -11.48
C ILE A 74 3.21 -0.74 -11.34
N ASN A 75 4.45 -0.61 -10.89
CA ASN A 75 5.30 -1.70 -10.43
C ASN A 75 5.33 -1.70 -8.88
N PRO A 76 4.53 -2.55 -8.22
CA PRO A 76 4.39 -2.53 -6.77
C PRO A 76 5.56 -3.23 -6.05
N LEU A 77 5.91 -2.72 -4.88
CA LEU A 77 6.67 -3.41 -3.85
C LEU A 77 5.80 -3.52 -2.60
N PHE A 78 5.35 -4.73 -2.28
CA PHE A 78 4.51 -4.96 -1.12
C PHE A 78 5.34 -5.11 0.17
N VAL A 79 5.24 -4.11 1.03
CA VAL A 79 5.84 -4.07 2.37
C VAL A 79 4.94 -3.26 3.28
N SER A 80 4.82 -3.66 4.54
CA SER A 80 3.94 -3.01 5.52
C SER A 80 2.48 -2.91 5.06
N PHE A 81 2.01 -3.92 4.32
CA PHE A 81 0.66 -4.04 3.82
C PHE A 81 -0.31 -4.44 4.93
N HIS A 82 -1.45 -3.76 5.06
CA HIS A 82 -2.42 -4.03 6.13
C HIS A 82 -3.86 -4.18 5.60
N LEU A 83 -4.54 -5.21 6.09
CA LEU A 83 -5.96 -5.44 5.90
C LEU A 83 -6.69 -5.48 7.25
N THR A 84 -7.91 -4.96 7.30
CA THR A 84 -8.76 -5.04 8.49
C THR A 84 -9.70 -6.24 8.35
N PRO A 85 -9.72 -7.22 9.28
CA PRO A 85 -10.43 -8.48 9.10
C PRO A 85 -11.92 -8.36 8.73
N PRO A 86 -12.72 -7.46 9.34
CA PRO A 86 -14.11 -7.24 8.93
C PRO A 86 -14.30 -6.95 7.44
N LYS A 87 -13.35 -6.25 6.82
CA LYS A 87 -13.39 -5.85 5.40
C LYS A 87 -12.53 -6.74 4.49
N ALA A 88 -11.76 -7.67 5.07
CA ALA A 88 -10.89 -8.55 4.31
C ALA A 88 -11.68 -9.54 3.45
N LYS A 89 -12.89 -9.93 3.88
CA LYS A 89 -13.78 -10.82 3.10
C LYS A 89 -14.09 -10.25 1.72
N ASP A 90 -14.35 -8.95 1.64
CA ASP A 90 -14.67 -8.27 0.37
C ASP A 90 -13.40 -7.91 -0.44
N PHE A 91 -12.22 -8.05 0.17
CA PHE A 91 -10.94 -7.73 -0.47
C PHE A 91 -10.41 -8.88 -1.33
N PHE A 92 -10.56 -10.13 -0.90
CA PHE A 92 -9.98 -11.29 -1.58
C PHE A 92 -10.85 -11.81 -2.73
N THR A 93 -11.04 -10.98 -3.76
CA THR A 93 -11.64 -11.43 -5.03
C THR A 93 -10.65 -12.28 -5.82
N PRO A 94 -11.10 -13.14 -6.77
CA PRO A 94 -10.20 -13.92 -7.60
C PRO A 94 -9.16 -13.08 -8.34
N GLU A 95 -9.56 -11.91 -8.83
CA GLU A 95 -8.68 -10.97 -9.53
C GLU A 95 -7.60 -10.38 -8.61
N ILE A 96 -7.96 -10.00 -7.38
CA ILE A 96 -7.01 -9.47 -6.39
C ILE A 96 -6.04 -10.56 -5.94
N ILE A 97 -6.51 -11.79 -5.72
CA ILE A 97 -5.66 -12.93 -5.36
C ILE A 97 -4.66 -13.21 -6.49
N GLU A 98 -5.11 -13.29 -7.75
CA GLU A 98 -4.21 -13.49 -8.90
C GLU A 98 -3.19 -12.35 -9.02
N TYR A 99 -3.62 -11.11 -8.84
CA TYR A 99 -2.73 -9.95 -8.85
C TYR A 99 -1.65 -10.08 -7.77
N LEU A 100 -2.02 -10.36 -6.53
CA LEU A 100 -1.07 -10.46 -5.41
C LEU A 100 -0.10 -11.64 -5.60
N LYS A 101 -0.56 -12.77 -6.14
CA LYS A 101 0.32 -13.91 -6.45
C LYS A 101 1.41 -13.57 -7.46
N ARG A 102 1.16 -12.68 -8.42
CA ARG A 102 2.18 -12.22 -9.38
C ARG A 102 3.32 -11.40 -8.75
N TYR A 103 3.06 -10.78 -7.60
CA TYR A 103 4.01 -9.89 -6.90
C TYR A 103 4.44 -10.43 -5.54
N GLN A 104 4.17 -11.70 -5.26
CA GLN A 104 4.57 -12.35 -4.03
C GLN A 104 6.12 -12.45 -3.94
N PRO A 105 6.70 -12.48 -2.73
CA PRO A 105 6.02 -12.51 -1.44
C PRO A 105 5.54 -11.12 -0.98
N ILE A 106 4.37 -11.09 -0.31
CA ILE A 106 3.74 -9.87 0.19
C ILE A 106 4.20 -9.58 1.63
N GLY A 107 4.89 -8.45 1.84
CA GLY A 107 5.28 -8.00 3.18
C GLY A 107 4.09 -7.42 3.95
N ALA A 108 3.60 -8.15 4.95
CA ALA A 108 2.48 -7.76 5.79
C ALA A 108 2.94 -6.89 6.97
N ARG A 109 2.09 -5.93 7.37
CA ARG A 109 2.33 -5.05 8.53
C ARG A 109 2.22 -5.77 9.87
N ASP A 110 1.38 -6.78 9.93
CA ASP A 110 1.03 -7.56 11.12
C ASP A 110 0.83 -9.03 10.77
N THR A 111 0.92 -9.90 11.77
CA THR A 111 0.83 -11.35 11.61
C THR A 111 -0.55 -11.80 11.15
N LEU A 112 -1.61 -11.05 11.47
CA LEU A 112 -2.97 -11.38 11.06
C LEU A 112 -3.15 -11.17 9.55
N THR A 113 -2.68 -10.04 9.01
CA THR A 113 -2.63 -9.79 7.56
C THR A 113 -1.79 -10.84 6.85
N MET A 114 -0.65 -11.22 7.41
CA MET A 114 0.19 -12.30 6.87
C MET A 114 -0.57 -13.64 6.81
N GLN A 115 -1.27 -14.00 7.88
CA GLN A 115 -2.06 -15.25 7.95
C GLN A 115 -3.20 -15.23 6.93
N MET A 116 -3.95 -14.14 6.85
CA MET A 116 -5.03 -13.98 5.85
C MET A 116 -4.52 -14.17 4.41
N MET A 117 -3.34 -13.64 4.08
CA MET A 117 -2.72 -13.86 2.75
C MET A 117 -2.42 -15.34 2.50
N LYS A 118 -1.82 -16.01 3.49
CA LYS A 118 -1.45 -17.44 3.40
C LYS A 118 -2.66 -18.35 3.26
N GLU A 119 -3.76 -18.04 3.95
CA GLU A 119 -5.03 -18.77 3.83
C GLU A 119 -5.59 -18.74 2.39
N HIS A 120 -5.30 -17.68 1.64
CA HIS A 120 -5.67 -17.56 0.22
C HIS A 120 -4.57 -18.06 -0.75
N GLY A 121 -3.54 -18.73 -0.22
CA GLY A 121 -2.43 -19.28 -0.98
C GLY A 121 -1.48 -18.23 -1.57
N ILE A 122 -1.43 -17.03 -0.98
CA ILE A 122 -0.50 -15.96 -1.36
C ILE A 122 0.72 -16.03 -0.43
N ASP A 123 1.93 -16.13 -0.99
CA ASP A 123 3.13 -16.11 -0.16
C ASP A 123 3.29 -14.74 0.54
N SER A 124 3.57 -14.76 1.84
CA SER A 124 3.59 -13.56 2.67
C SER A 124 4.50 -13.72 3.89
N TYR A 125 5.15 -12.63 4.28
CA TYR A 125 6.04 -12.54 5.44
C TYR A 125 5.68 -11.33 6.30
N PHE A 126 6.04 -11.38 7.58
CA PHE A 126 5.90 -10.24 8.47
C PHE A 126 7.02 -9.22 8.22
N SER A 127 6.63 -8.00 7.90
CA SER A 127 7.55 -6.88 7.60
C SER A 127 7.46 -5.73 8.61
N GLY A 128 6.43 -5.71 9.45
CA GLY A 128 6.18 -4.61 10.38
C GLY A 128 5.70 -3.33 9.67
N CYS A 129 5.53 -2.26 10.45
CA CYS A 129 5.07 -0.98 9.93
C CYS A 129 6.22 -0.21 9.26
N LEU A 130 5.98 0.43 8.11
CA LEU A 130 7.03 1.15 7.37
C LEU A 130 7.63 2.27 8.23
N THR A 131 6.82 2.84 9.13
CA THR A 131 7.25 3.89 10.07
C THR A 131 8.34 3.44 11.04
N LEU A 132 8.57 2.12 11.21
CA LEU A 132 9.71 1.61 12.00
C LEU A 132 11.06 1.94 11.36
N THR A 133 11.07 2.31 10.09
CA THR A 133 12.29 2.76 9.39
C THR A 133 12.62 4.23 9.67
N LEU A 134 11.71 4.99 10.28
CA LEU A 134 11.99 6.36 10.70
C LEU A 134 12.96 6.31 11.88
N THR A 135 14.20 6.72 11.65
CA THR A 135 15.15 6.95 12.73
C THR A 135 14.73 8.17 13.53
N CYS A 136 14.94 8.15 14.84
CA CYS A 136 14.80 9.36 15.65
C CYS A 136 15.62 10.49 15.01
N TRP A 137 15.03 11.67 14.87
CA TRP A 137 15.66 12.88 14.36
C TRP A 137 16.77 13.31 15.33
N ARG A 138 17.90 12.61 15.29
CA ARG A 138 19.14 13.06 15.92
C ARG A 138 19.81 13.99 14.92
N ASN A 139 19.53 15.27 15.10
CA ASN A 139 20.49 16.32 14.74
C ASN A 139 21.64 16.28 15.76
#